data_AF-A0A6G0XIT2-F1
#
_entry.id   AF-A0A6G0XIT2-F1
#
_cell.length_a   1.000
_cell.length_b   1.000
_cell.length_c   1.000
_cell.angle_alpha   90.00
_cell.angle_beta   90.00
_cell.angle_gamma   90.00
#
_symmetry.space_group_name_H-M   'P 1'
#
loop_
_entity.id
_entity.type
_entity.pdbx_description
1 polymer ?
#
loop_
_entity_poly.entity_id
_entity_poly.type
_entity_poly.pdbx_seq_one_letter_code
_entity_poly.pdbx_strand_id
1 'polypeptide(L)'
;MSSESEEDIPLAQLAQRKEQIVVKNEPKVKQEIKSVPVKRPIDDDSDDEMPLVAMKKTKIKKEKDEDDLPLKKKSIKREIKSDSPVKLEKRTLKTSSSKRKTESIGYKQQEASEALYDSLKGRLVQELLCRWWYALDWPPKDTKLEETPELQPLDGFPGSFISVKGQNMGSIVDKRSPNGKPAFTTFFAMPSKDIQDLLVVAYENQMKVLEKHEGPNAPLLDTLKQALKSAKSINVDKADREAAKAVKAYSELANRLKELQG
;
A
#
# COMPACT_ATOMS: atom_id res chain seq x y z
N MET A 1 -26.91 -4.98 -56.67
CA MET A 1 -25.86 -4.40 -55.82
C MET A 1 -26.51 -4.09 -54.49
N SER A 2 -26.19 -4.88 -53.46
CA SER A 2 -26.80 -4.78 -52.13
C SER A 2 -25.69 -4.53 -51.10
N SER A 3 -25.87 -3.50 -50.28
CA SER A 3 -25.17 -3.30 -49.02
C SER A 3 -26.16 -2.68 -48.06
N GLU A 4 -26.75 -3.52 -47.22
CA GLU A 4 -27.47 -3.11 -46.01
C GLU A 4 -26.48 -3.21 -44.84
N SER A 5 -26.35 -2.11 -44.09
CA SER A 5 -25.41 -1.93 -42.99
C SER A 5 -25.96 -2.52 -41.68
N GLU A 6 -25.26 -3.51 -41.13
CA GLU A 6 -25.55 -4.22 -39.88
C GLU A 6 -24.95 -3.55 -38.63
N GLU A 7 -25.32 -2.32 -38.27
CA GLU A 7 -24.82 -1.74 -37.01
C GLU A 7 -25.87 -0.92 -36.25
N ASP A 8 -26.96 -1.56 -35.80
CA ASP A 8 -27.61 -1.16 -34.55
C ASP A 8 -28.48 -2.30 -33.98
N ILE A 9 -27.95 -3.07 -33.02
CA ILE A 9 -28.72 -4.09 -32.30
C ILE A 9 -28.78 -3.68 -30.82
N PRO A 10 -29.98 -3.45 -30.25
CA PRO A 10 -30.13 -3.07 -28.86
C PRO A 10 -29.73 -4.22 -27.93
N LEU A 11 -29.05 -3.86 -26.83
CA LEU A 11 -28.42 -4.75 -25.84
C LEU A 11 -29.34 -5.86 -25.29
N ALA A 12 -30.65 -5.67 -25.34
CA ALA A 12 -31.66 -6.62 -24.89
C ALA A 12 -31.67 -7.95 -25.68
N GLN A 13 -31.21 -7.97 -26.94
CA GLN A 13 -31.19 -9.17 -27.78
C GLN A 13 -29.95 -10.07 -27.58
N LEU A 14 -28.91 -9.62 -26.86
CA LEU A 14 -27.72 -10.44 -26.58
C LEU A 14 -27.98 -11.53 -25.53
N ALA A 15 -28.94 -11.33 -24.64
CA ALA A 15 -29.22 -12.26 -23.53
C ALA A 15 -29.93 -13.54 -23.99
N GLN A 16 -30.67 -13.51 -25.10
CA GLN A 16 -31.45 -14.66 -25.59
C GLN A 16 -30.65 -15.65 -26.45
N ARG A 17 -29.40 -15.33 -26.81
CA ARG A 17 -28.59 -16.17 -27.70
C ARG A 17 -27.75 -17.25 -26.99
N LYS A 18 -27.81 -17.35 -25.66
CA LYS A 18 -27.00 -18.28 -24.85
C LYS A 18 -27.62 -19.66 -24.59
N GLU A 19 -28.85 -19.95 -25.04
CA GLU A 19 -29.55 -21.19 -24.68
C GLU A 19 -29.73 -22.23 -25.80
N GLN A 20 -29.08 -22.08 -26.96
CA GLN A 20 -29.21 -23.08 -28.05
C GLN A 20 -27.90 -23.76 -28.43
N ILE A 21 -27.33 -24.57 -27.54
CA ILE A 21 -26.45 -25.68 -27.95
C ILE A 21 -26.71 -26.90 -27.03
N VAL A 22 -27.64 -27.77 -27.45
CA VAL A 22 -27.87 -29.12 -26.89
C VAL A 22 -28.15 -30.12 -28.03
N VAL A 23 -27.18 -31.04 -28.21
CA VAL A 23 -27.28 -32.50 -28.51
C VAL A 23 -27.50 -33.05 -29.93
N LYS A 24 -26.55 -33.91 -30.33
CA LYS A 24 -26.66 -35.27 -30.96
C LYS A 24 -25.24 -35.87 -31.02
N ASN A 25 -24.89 -37.14 -30.79
CA ASN A 25 -25.55 -38.38 -30.36
C ASN A 25 -24.45 -39.40 -29.95
N GLU A 26 -24.85 -40.38 -29.13
CA GLU A 26 -24.22 -41.62 -28.60
C GLU A 26 -23.54 -42.58 -29.64
N PRO A 27 -22.77 -43.67 -29.25
CA PRO A 27 -23.21 -44.73 -28.31
C PRO A 27 -22.19 -45.52 -27.43
N LYS A 28 -22.74 -46.01 -26.29
CA LYS A 28 -22.57 -47.28 -25.53
C LYS A 28 -21.22 -48.03 -25.47
N VAL A 29 -20.74 -48.29 -24.24
CA VAL A 29 -20.26 -49.63 -23.77
C VAL A 29 -20.53 -49.79 -22.25
N LYS A 30 -21.08 -50.95 -21.86
CA LYS A 30 -21.29 -51.45 -20.49
C LYS A 30 -19.97 -51.96 -19.89
N GLN A 31 -19.76 -51.83 -18.57
CA GLN A 31 -19.42 -52.96 -17.69
C GLN A 31 -19.34 -52.54 -16.20
N GLU A 32 -20.04 -53.30 -15.35
CA GLU A 32 -19.83 -53.40 -13.91
C GLU A 32 -18.56 -54.21 -13.60
N ILE A 33 -17.87 -53.95 -12.48
CA ILE A 33 -17.24 -54.94 -11.58
C ILE A 33 -16.88 -54.27 -10.23
N LYS A 34 -17.02 -55.07 -9.18
CA LYS A 34 -16.90 -54.80 -7.73
C LYS A 34 -15.46 -54.62 -7.22
N SER A 35 -15.38 -54.07 -5.99
CA SER A 35 -14.51 -54.46 -4.85
C SER A 35 -13.29 -53.59 -4.47
N VAL A 36 -13.16 -53.46 -3.14
CA VAL A 36 -12.33 -52.65 -2.21
C VAL A 36 -11.03 -53.41 -1.85
N PRO A 37 -10.09 -53.00 -0.96
CA PRO A 37 -9.39 -51.73 -0.61
C PRO A 37 -7.84 -51.82 -0.76
N VAL A 38 -7.08 -50.71 -0.72
CA VAL A 38 -5.66 -50.71 -0.28
C VAL A 38 -5.33 -49.47 0.59
N LYS A 39 -4.53 -49.73 1.63
CA LYS A 39 -4.12 -48.87 2.76
C LYS A 39 -2.79 -48.12 2.51
N ARG A 40 -2.72 -46.89 3.06
CA ARG A 40 -1.57 -46.18 3.72
C ARG A 40 -0.40 -45.68 2.85
N PRO A 41 0.45 -44.71 3.32
CA PRO A 41 0.35 -43.84 4.51
C PRO A 41 0.56 -42.32 4.23
N ILE A 42 0.27 -41.55 5.28
CA ILE A 42 0.64 -40.15 5.55
C ILE A 42 2.13 -40.10 5.91
N ASP A 43 2.86 -39.11 5.41
CA ASP A 43 3.93 -38.43 6.15
C ASP A 43 3.96 -36.96 5.69
N ASP A 44 3.67 -36.10 6.65
CA ASP A 44 3.63 -34.63 6.60
C ASP A 44 4.72 -34.17 7.55
N ASP A 45 5.83 -33.65 7.01
CA ASP A 45 6.86 -32.92 7.76
C ASP A 45 7.52 -31.92 6.80
N SER A 46 6.97 -30.70 6.76
CA SER A 46 7.48 -29.61 5.93
C SER A 46 7.44 -28.31 6.70
N ASP A 47 8.46 -28.10 7.54
CA ASP A 47 8.86 -26.81 8.08
C ASP A 47 10.35 -26.62 7.77
N ASP A 48 10.69 -25.72 6.85
CA ASP A 48 11.69 -24.68 7.11
C ASP A 48 11.87 -23.70 5.94
N GLU A 49 12.01 -22.45 6.35
CA GLU A 49 12.08 -21.22 5.59
C GLU A 49 13.12 -21.17 4.44
N MET A 50 12.74 -20.55 3.32
CA MET A 50 13.70 -20.02 2.35
C MET A 50 13.54 -18.50 2.17
N PRO A 51 14.53 -17.66 2.58
CA PRO A 51 14.53 -16.24 2.27
C PRO A 51 14.89 -15.96 0.79
N LEU A 52 14.11 -15.05 0.19
CA LEU A 52 14.10 -14.60 -1.22
C LEU A 52 15.35 -13.84 -1.72
N VAL A 53 16.53 -14.05 -1.15
CA VAL A 53 17.75 -13.25 -1.48
C VAL A 53 18.77 -14.01 -2.34
N ALA A 54 18.42 -15.16 -2.93
CA ALA A 54 19.37 -16.00 -3.66
C ALA A 54 19.16 -16.14 -5.18
N MET A 55 18.43 -15.23 -5.84
CA MET A 55 18.35 -15.22 -7.32
C MET A 55 19.35 -14.25 -7.94
N LYS A 56 20.63 -14.65 -8.01
CA LYS A 56 21.57 -14.06 -8.98
C LYS A 56 22.66 -15.07 -9.41
N LYS A 57 22.53 -15.45 -10.69
CA LYS A 57 23.56 -15.95 -11.61
C LYS A 57 23.97 -17.42 -11.49
N THR A 58 23.30 -18.22 -12.32
CA THR A 58 23.79 -19.47 -12.91
C THR A 58 25.04 -19.25 -13.76
N LYS A 59 26.12 -20.00 -13.47
CA LYS A 59 27.14 -20.43 -14.44
C LYS A 59 27.65 -21.83 -14.08
N ILE A 60 27.12 -22.80 -14.83
CA ILE A 60 27.73 -23.98 -15.46
C ILE A 60 28.85 -24.75 -14.72
N LYS A 61 28.54 -26.05 -14.55
CA LYS A 61 29.33 -27.22 -14.11
C LYS A 61 30.79 -27.30 -14.60
N LYS A 62 31.67 -27.81 -13.72
CA LYS A 62 32.57 -28.94 -14.03
C LYS A 62 33.03 -29.66 -12.75
N GLU A 63 32.82 -30.97 -12.70
CA GLU A 63 33.28 -31.91 -11.67
C GLU A 63 34.77 -32.26 -11.85
N LYS A 64 35.52 -32.43 -10.75
CA LYS A 64 36.15 -33.71 -10.33
C LYS A 64 37.15 -33.54 -9.16
N ASP A 65 36.97 -34.42 -8.17
CA ASP A 65 37.89 -35.23 -7.35
C ASP A 65 39.13 -34.64 -6.64
N GLU A 66 39.08 -34.90 -5.31
CA GLU A 66 40.09 -35.41 -4.36
C GLU A 66 41.45 -34.72 -4.08
N ASP A 67 41.64 -34.59 -2.76
CA ASP A 67 42.86 -34.67 -1.93
C ASP A 67 43.95 -33.59 -1.87
N ASP A 68 44.35 -33.41 -0.61
CA ASP A 68 45.61 -32.93 -0.03
C ASP A 68 45.93 -31.43 0.18
N LEU A 69 46.12 -31.15 1.48
CA LEU A 69 46.85 -30.03 2.13
C LEU A 69 48.35 -30.03 1.75
N PRO A 70 49.24 -29.11 2.23
CA PRO A 70 49.11 -27.79 2.86
C PRO A 70 50.16 -26.73 2.34
N LEU A 71 50.29 -25.59 3.05
CA LEU A 71 51.44 -24.63 3.09
C LEU A 71 51.41 -23.56 1.96
N LYS A 72 51.60 -22.25 2.16
CA LYS A 72 52.59 -21.52 2.99
C LYS A 72 52.31 -19.99 2.93
N LYS A 73 52.58 -19.29 4.03
CA LYS A 73 52.72 -17.81 4.12
C LYS A 73 53.74 -17.27 3.11
N LYS A 74 53.48 -16.12 2.50
CA LYS A 74 54.49 -15.06 2.27
C LYS A 74 53.86 -13.70 1.94
N SER A 75 54.28 -12.73 2.73
CA SER A 75 54.16 -11.29 2.63
C SER A 75 54.80 -10.72 1.36
N ILE A 76 54.16 -9.76 0.67
CA ILE A 76 54.86 -8.80 -0.19
C ILE A 76 54.27 -7.40 0.02
N LYS A 77 55.20 -6.49 0.31
CA LYS A 77 55.15 -5.05 0.61
C LYS A 77 55.66 -4.31 -0.63
N ARG A 78 54.96 -3.30 -1.14
CA ARG A 78 55.45 -2.27 -2.08
C ARG A 78 54.60 -1.02 -1.90
N GLU A 79 55.09 0.03 -1.25
CA GLU A 79 56.03 1.08 -1.68
C GLU A 79 55.36 2.25 -2.40
N ILE A 80 55.55 3.39 -1.75
CA ILE A 80 55.16 4.76 -2.09
C ILE A 80 56.36 5.40 -2.79
N LYS A 81 56.12 6.17 -3.86
CA LYS A 81 56.67 7.53 -4.13
C LYS A 81 56.68 7.83 -5.64
N SER A 82 56.08 8.95 -6.02
CA SER A 82 56.75 9.94 -6.87
C SER A 82 56.02 11.30 -6.85
N ASP A 83 56.80 12.32 -6.48
CA ASP A 83 56.59 13.76 -6.69
C ASP A 83 56.41 14.07 -8.19
N SER A 84 55.63 15.08 -8.61
CA SER A 84 56.10 16.48 -8.73
C SER A 84 55.01 17.36 -9.40
N PRO A 85 55.15 18.71 -9.43
CA PRO A 85 54.06 19.66 -9.23
C PRO A 85 53.54 20.32 -10.52
N VAL A 86 52.25 20.68 -10.56
CA VAL A 86 51.75 21.66 -11.52
C VAL A 86 50.83 22.67 -10.85
N LYS A 87 51.29 23.92 -10.94
CA LYS A 87 50.72 25.17 -10.46
C LYS A 87 49.50 25.53 -11.32
N LEU A 88 48.32 25.66 -10.73
CA LEU A 88 47.15 26.27 -11.36
C LEU A 88 46.42 27.12 -10.33
N GLU A 89 46.70 28.42 -10.37
CA GLU A 89 45.93 29.44 -9.66
C GLU A 89 44.49 29.42 -10.17
N LYS A 90 43.56 28.97 -9.34
CA LYS A 90 42.14 29.23 -9.52
C LYS A 90 41.69 30.26 -8.50
N ARG A 91 41.44 31.46 -9.04
CA ARG A 91 40.69 32.57 -8.44
C ARG A 91 39.59 32.07 -7.50
N THR A 92 39.69 32.48 -6.24
CA THR A 92 38.65 32.35 -5.22
C THR A 92 37.52 33.34 -5.49
N LEU A 93 36.57 32.95 -6.33
CA LEU A 93 35.24 33.54 -6.29
C LEU A 93 34.51 32.97 -5.07
N LYS A 94 34.49 33.73 -3.98
CA LYS A 94 33.56 33.53 -2.86
C LYS A 94 32.14 33.79 -3.38
N THR A 95 31.55 32.81 -4.06
CA THR A 95 30.09 32.74 -4.18
C THR A 95 29.58 32.09 -2.91
N SER A 96 28.99 32.87 -2.03
CA SER A 96 28.15 32.41 -0.92
C SER A 96 26.93 31.69 -1.49
N SER A 97 27.13 30.46 -1.96
CA SER A 97 26.05 29.58 -2.35
C SER A 97 25.40 29.07 -1.06
N SER A 98 24.36 29.76 -0.60
CA SER A 98 23.37 29.20 0.30
C SER A 98 22.73 28.00 -0.42
N LYS A 99 23.40 26.85 -0.36
CA LYS A 99 22.89 25.59 -0.89
C LYS A 99 21.75 25.15 0.02
N ARG A 100 20.55 25.45 -0.47
CA ARG A 100 19.26 24.80 -0.21
C ARG A 100 19.36 23.59 0.72
N LYS A 101 18.90 23.76 1.96
CA LYS A 101 18.62 22.66 2.90
C LYS A 101 17.35 21.87 2.54
N THR A 102 16.75 22.07 1.36
CA THR A 102 15.43 21.52 1.04
C THR A 102 15.46 20.05 0.64
N GLU A 103 16.54 19.55 0.03
CA GLU A 103 16.62 18.13 -0.39
C GLU A 103 16.79 17.17 0.80
N SER A 104 17.53 17.56 1.83
CA SER A 104 17.72 16.73 3.03
C SER A 104 16.50 16.71 3.96
N ILE A 105 15.64 17.74 3.89
CA ILE A 105 14.38 17.80 4.63
C ILE A 105 13.39 16.79 4.06
N GLY A 106 13.25 16.69 2.74
CA GLY A 106 12.35 15.73 2.10
C GLY A 106 12.72 14.27 2.40
N TYR A 107 14.01 13.94 2.37
CA TYR A 107 14.49 12.59 2.67
C TYR A 107 14.21 12.17 4.12
N LYS A 108 14.48 13.05 5.09
CA LYS A 108 14.18 12.79 6.51
C LYS A 108 12.68 12.68 6.78
N GLN A 109 11.86 13.45 6.07
CA GLN A 109 10.40 13.39 6.21
C GLN A 109 9.83 12.09 5.65
N GLN A 110 10.43 11.56 4.58
CA GLN A 110 10.10 10.25 4.03
C GLN A 110 10.49 9.12 4.99
N GLU A 111 11.72 9.10 5.51
CA GLU A 111 12.15 8.11 6.51
C GLU A 111 11.26 8.15 7.77
N ALA A 112 10.86 9.35 8.20
CA ALA A 112 9.94 9.51 9.32
C ALA A 112 8.58 8.87 9.03
N SER A 113 8.06 9.05 7.82
CA SER A 113 6.80 8.44 7.42
C SER A 113 6.88 6.92 7.34
N GLU A 114 7.96 6.37 6.79
CA GLU A 114 8.21 4.92 6.72
C GLU A 114 8.28 4.30 8.11
N ALA A 115 9.03 4.91 9.03
CA ALA A 115 9.11 4.46 10.41
C ALA A 115 7.77 4.49 11.15
N LEU A 116 6.88 5.44 10.82
CA LEU A 116 5.52 5.44 11.37
C LEU A 116 4.66 4.33 10.76
N TYR A 117 4.77 4.08 9.46
CA TYR A 117 4.00 3.05 8.76
C TYR A 117 4.32 1.64 9.28
N ASP A 118 5.58 1.37 9.61
CA ASP A 118 6.02 0.07 10.12
C ASP A 118 5.58 -0.22 11.57
N SER A 119 5.12 0.80 12.30
CA SER A 119 4.61 0.62 13.66
C SER A 119 3.25 -0.08 13.68
N LEU A 120 2.92 -0.76 14.79
CA LEU A 120 1.58 -1.36 14.96
C LEU A 120 0.44 -0.35 14.80
N LYS A 121 0.65 0.89 15.28
CA LYS A 121 -0.30 1.99 15.09
C LYS A 121 -0.39 2.41 13.62
N GLY A 122 0.75 2.46 12.93
CA GLY A 122 0.83 2.74 11.49
C GLY A 122 -0.03 1.77 10.68
N ARG A 123 0.10 0.47 10.98
CA ARG A 123 -0.73 -0.57 10.37
C ARG A 123 -2.23 -0.37 10.61
N LEU A 124 -2.64 -0.06 11.84
CA LEU A 124 -4.04 0.25 12.15
C LEU A 124 -4.56 1.43 11.32
N VAL A 125 -3.75 2.50 11.20
CA VAL A 125 -4.12 3.69 10.42
C VAL A 125 -4.20 3.39 8.93
N GLN A 126 -3.23 2.66 8.38
CA GLN A 126 -3.24 2.25 6.96
C GLN A 126 -4.48 1.42 6.64
N GLU A 127 -4.78 0.43 7.48
CA GLU A 127 -5.98 -0.37 7.33
C GLU A 127 -7.24 0.49 7.43
N LEU A 128 -7.33 1.42 8.39
CA LEU A 128 -8.47 2.34 8.49
C LEU A 128 -8.61 3.22 7.24
N LEU A 129 -7.52 3.76 6.69
CA LEU A 129 -7.53 4.62 5.51
C LEU A 129 -8.05 3.91 4.24
N CYS A 130 -7.92 2.59 4.13
CA CYS A 130 -8.51 1.87 3.00
C CYS A 130 -10.04 1.77 3.06
N ARG A 131 -10.63 2.05 4.22
CA ARG A 131 -12.06 1.83 4.50
C ARG A 131 -12.69 2.91 5.37
N TRP A 132 -12.10 4.10 5.44
CA TRP A 132 -12.55 5.18 6.32
C TRP A 132 -14.00 5.61 6.05
N TRP A 133 -14.40 5.59 4.77
CA TRP A 133 -15.76 5.88 4.30
C TRP A 133 -16.85 4.97 4.86
N TYR A 134 -16.50 3.82 5.47
CA TYR A 134 -17.45 2.97 6.17
C TYR A 134 -17.61 3.31 7.66
N ALA A 135 -16.79 4.20 8.22
CA ALA A 135 -16.84 4.57 9.64
C ALA A 135 -17.00 6.07 9.89
N LEU A 136 -16.66 6.92 8.93
CA LEU A 136 -16.64 8.37 9.10
C LEU A 136 -17.37 9.07 7.96
N ASP A 137 -18.25 10.00 8.34
CA ASP A 137 -18.87 10.95 7.41
C ASP A 137 -17.95 12.18 7.31
N TRP A 138 -17.10 12.22 6.28
CA TRP A 138 -16.28 13.38 5.95
C TRP A 138 -16.39 13.73 4.45
N PRO A 139 -16.58 15.02 4.09
CA PRO A 139 -16.81 16.15 4.98
C PRO A 139 -18.18 16.08 5.69
N PRO A 140 -18.36 16.72 6.86
CA PRO A 140 -19.66 16.79 7.51
C PRO A 140 -20.71 17.41 6.58
N LYS A 141 -21.90 16.79 6.51
CA LYS A 141 -22.99 17.19 5.58
C LYS A 141 -23.45 18.64 5.78
N ASP A 142 -23.29 19.17 7.00
CA ASP A 142 -23.69 20.54 7.36
C ASP A 142 -22.58 21.58 7.17
N THR A 143 -21.47 21.21 6.52
CA THR A 143 -20.37 22.15 6.28
C THR A 143 -20.79 23.20 5.25
N LYS A 144 -21.13 24.40 5.73
CA LYS A 144 -21.38 25.57 4.88
C LYS A 144 -20.06 26.02 4.28
N LEU A 145 -19.94 25.93 2.97
CA LEU A 145 -18.77 26.42 2.24
C LEU A 145 -19.01 27.88 1.87
N GLU A 146 -18.09 28.76 2.26
CA GLU A 146 -18.13 30.15 1.82
C GLU A 146 -17.66 30.26 0.37
N GLU A 147 -18.55 30.71 -0.51
CA GLU A 147 -18.23 31.02 -1.89
C GLU A 147 -17.56 32.39 -1.95
N THR A 148 -16.32 32.45 -2.46
CA THR A 148 -15.65 33.72 -2.74
C THR A 148 -15.63 33.98 -4.25
N PRO A 149 -15.75 35.23 -4.72
CA PRO A 149 -15.78 35.57 -6.17
C PRO A 149 -14.49 35.27 -6.95
N GLU A 150 -13.46 34.79 -6.26
CA GLU A 150 -12.14 34.43 -6.79
C GLU A 150 -11.98 32.91 -6.96
N LEU A 151 -12.92 32.14 -6.41
CA LEU A 151 -12.91 30.69 -6.38
C LEU A 151 -14.10 30.15 -7.15
N GLN A 152 -13.84 29.33 -8.16
CA GLN A 152 -14.86 28.61 -8.88
C GLN A 152 -14.99 27.19 -8.31
N PRO A 153 -16.19 26.72 -7.94
CA PRO A 153 -16.37 25.36 -7.46
C PRO A 153 -15.97 24.34 -8.54
N LEU A 154 -15.30 23.28 -8.12
CA LEU A 154 -14.89 22.19 -9.02
C LEU A 154 -16.02 21.15 -9.11
N ASP A 155 -16.52 20.94 -10.33
CA ASP A 155 -17.61 19.99 -10.57
C ASP A 155 -17.21 18.56 -10.17
N GLY A 156 -18.13 17.85 -9.54
CA GLY A 156 -17.89 16.52 -8.95
C GLY A 156 -17.05 16.49 -7.67
N PHE A 157 -16.48 17.61 -7.21
CA PHE A 157 -15.65 17.69 -6.02
C PHE A 157 -16.15 18.74 -5.02
N PRO A 158 -17.25 18.46 -4.30
CA PRO A 158 -17.83 19.41 -3.35
C PRO A 158 -16.81 19.84 -2.30
N GLY A 159 -16.70 21.16 -2.10
CA GLY A 159 -15.72 21.79 -1.19
C GLY A 159 -14.33 22.00 -1.77
N SER A 160 -14.07 21.59 -3.01
CA SER A 160 -12.85 21.92 -3.75
C SER A 160 -13.13 23.01 -4.78
N PHE A 161 -12.23 23.96 -4.88
CA PHE A 161 -12.38 25.14 -5.74
C PHE A 161 -11.13 25.36 -6.57
N ILE A 162 -11.28 25.91 -7.77
CA ILE A 162 -10.18 26.40 -8.59
C ILE A 162 -10.11 27.92 -8.42
N SER A 163 -8.93 28.43 -8.13
CA SER A 163 -8.70 29.87 -8.15
C SER A 163 -8.72 30.41 -9.57
N VAL A 164 -9.63 31.34 -9.85
CA VAL A 164 -9.83 31.94 -11.18
C VAL A 164 -9.25 33.36 -11.29
N LYS A 165 -8.75 33.91 -10.18
CA LYS A 165 -8.20 35.27 -10.10
C LYS A 165 -6.95 35.32 -9.21
N GLY A 166 -6.11 36.32 -9.43
CA GLY A 166 -4.92 36.57 -8.61
C GLY A 166 -3.68 35.75 -9.01
N GLN A 167 -2.64 35.81 -8.19
CA GLN A 167 -1.33 35.18 -8.45
C GLN A 167 -1.40 33.64 -8.49
N ASN A 168 -2.39 33.05 -7.81
CA ASN A 168 -2.57 31.61 -7.71
C ASN A 168 -3.62 31.07 -8.70
N MET A 169 -3.85 31.77 -9.82
CA MET A 169 -4.79 31.33 -10.85
C MET A 169 -4.46 29.90 -11.30
N GLY A 170 -5.49 29.05 -11.36
CA GLY A 170 -5.37 27.62 -11.70
C GLY A 170 -5.02 26.71 -10.52
N SER A 171 -4.75 27.25 -9.32
CA SER A 171 -4.54 26.43 -8.12
C SER A 171 -5.85 25.84 -7.59
N ILE A 172 -5.77 24.61 -7.06
CA ILE A 172 -6.90 23.94 -6.40
C ILE A 172 -6.83 24.21 -4.90
N VAL A 173 -7.91 24.73 -4.35
CA VAL A 173 -8.08 25.03 -2.93
C VAL A 173 -9.18 24.15 -2.35
N ASP A 174 -8.82 23.31 -1.39
CA ASP A 174 -9.77 22.53 -0.59
C ASP A 174 -10.26 23.39 0.58
N LYS A 175 -11.54 23.76 0.56
CA LYS A 175 -12.21 24.56 1.60
C LYS A 175 -12.95 23.71 2.63
N ARG A 176 -12.90 22.38 2.51
CA ARG A 176 -13.49 21.50 3.52
C ARG A 176 -12.76 21.66 4.85
N SER A 177 -13.47 21.41 5.95
CA SER A 177 -12.87 21.45 7.28
C SER A 177 -11.66 20.51 7.35
N PRO A 178 -10.48 20.99 7.78
CA PRO A 178 -9.32 20.13 7.98
C PRO A 178 -9.54 19.16 9.15
N ASN A 179 -10.46 19.48 10.06
CA ASN A 179 -10.79 18.64 11.20
C ASN A 179 -11.54 17.39 10.73
N GLY A 180 -11.11 16.23 11.23
CA GLY A 180 -11.67 14.94 10.84
C GLY A 180 -11.30 14.50 9.41
N LYS A 181 -10.41 15.23 8.71
CA LYS A 181 -9.95 14.83 7.38
C LYS A 181 -9.31 13.43 7.46
N PRO A 182 -9.77 12.46 6.65
CA PRO A 182 -9.22 11.11 6.63
C PRO A 182 -7.82 11.13 6.00
N ALA A 183 -6.82 11.43 6.83
CA ALA A 183 -5.42 11.47 6.46
C ALA A 183 -4.60 10.73 7.51
N PHE A 184 -3.49 10.15 7.09
CA PHE A 184 -2.63 9.37 7.96
C PHE A 184 -2.23 10.15 9.21
N THR A 185 -1.78 11.40 9.05
CA THR A 185 -1.38 12.26 10.18
C THR A 185 -2.52 12.53 11.15
N THR A 186 -3.74 12.74 10.64
CA THR A 186 -4.93 13.00 11.47
C THR A 186 -5.25 11.79 12.32
N PHE A 187 -5.32 10.60 11.71
CA PHE A 187 -5.62 9.39 12.46
C PHE A 187 -4.49 8.95 13.37
N PHE A 188 -3.24 9.09 12.95
CA PHE A 188 -2.07 8.73 13.76
C PHE A 188 -1.94 9.61 15.01
N ALA A 189 -2.45 10.84 14.98
CA ALA A 189 -2.54 11.72 16.14
C ALA A 189 -3.59 11.25 17.16
N MET A 190 -4.62 10.49 16.77
CA MET A 190 -5.64 9.97 17.69
C MET A 190 -5.07 8.86 18.59
N PRO A 191 -5.66 8.57 19.76
CA PRO A 191 -5.33 7.38 20.55
C PRO A 191 -5.46 6.09 19.74
N SER A 192 -4.56 5.12 19.94
CA SER A 192 -4.65 3.85 19.20
C SER A 192 -5.96 3.10 19.46
N LYS A 193 -6.57 3.32 20.62
CA LYS A 193 -7.87 2.73 20.98
C LYS A 193 -8.98 3.21 20.05
N ASP A 194 -9.06 4.52 19.84
CA ASP A 194 -10.09 5.14 18.99
C ASP A 194 -9.92 4.71 17.53
N ILE A 195 -8.67 4.59 17.06
CA ILE A 195 -8.36 4.09 15.71
C ILE A 195 -8.84 2.64 15.56
N GLN A 196 -8.56 1.79 16.56
CA GLN A 196 -9.01 0.39 16.55
C GLN A 196 -10.54 0.30 16.54
N ASP A 197 -11.22 1.10 17.37
CA ASP A 197 -12.68 1.09 17.45
C ASP A 197 -13.31 1.57 16.13
N LEU A 198 -12.77 2.64 15.52
CA LEU A 198 -13.17 3.09 14.18
C LEU A 198 -12.93 2.02 13.10
N LEU A 199 -11.80 1.32 13.17
CA LEU A 199 -11.47 0.26 12.22
C LEU A 199 -12.46 -0.92 12.33
N VAL A 200 -12.84 -1.30 13.56
CA VAL A 200 -13.87 -2.32 13.79
C VAL A 200 -15.20 -1.90 13.20
N VAL A 201 -15.65 -0.67 13.45
CA VAL A 201 -16.89 -0.12 12.88
C VAL A 201 -16.83 -0.13 11.35
N ALA A 202 -15.68 0.25 10.76
CA ALA A 202 -15.50 0.24 9.32
C ALA A 202 -15.66 -1.16 8.72
N TYR A 203 -15.05 -2.18 9.35
CA TYR A 203 -15.21 -3.57 8.91
C TYR A 203 -16.65 -4.06 9.03
N GLU A 204 -17.31 -3.78 10.15
CA GLU A 204 -18.70 -4.20 10.38
C GLU A 204 -19.66 -3.57 9.36
N ASN A 205 -19.47 -2.29 9.04
CA ASN A 205 -20.27 -1.61 8.03
C ASN A 205 -19.92 -2.07 6.61
N GLN A 206 -18.65 -2.31 6.30
CA GLN A 206 -18.23 -2.87 5.02
C GLN A 206 -18.87 -4.24 4.78
N MET A 207 -18.88 -5.13 5.78
CA MET A 207 -19.53 -6.44 5.68
C MET A 207 -21.05 -6.32 5.47
N LYS A 208 -21.73 -5.42 6.19
CA LYS A 208 -23.18 -5.16 5.99
C LYS A 208 -23.50 -4.69 4.58
N VAL A 209 -22.69 -3.77 4.04
CA VAL A 209 -22.86 -3.27 2.66
C VAL A 209 -22.63 -4.40 1.67
N LEU A 210 -21.59 -5.20 1.87
CA LEU A 210 -21.27 -6.34 1.01
C LEU A 210 -22.37 -7.41 1.02
N GLU A 211 -22.87 -7.79 2.20
CA GLU A 211 -23.99 -8.74 2.34
C GLU A 211 -25.26 -8.24 1.66
N LYS A 212 -25.51 -6.93 1.69
CA LYS A 212 -26.68 -6.31 1.03
C LYS A 212 -26.59 -6.35 -0.50
N HIS A 213 -25.39 -6.19 -1.07
CA HIS A 213 -25.21 -6.08 -2.52
C HIS A 213 -24.87 -7.40 -3.21
N GLU A 214 -24.07 -8.26 -2.57
CA GLU A 214 -23.56 -9.51 -3.14
C GLU A 214 -24.16 -10.76 -2.47
N GLY A 215 -24.79 -10.60 -1.31
CA GLY A 215 -25.37 -11.69 -0.53
C GLY A 215 -24.41 -12.32 0.49
N PRO A 216 -24.89 -13.31 1.27
CA PRO A 216 -24.16 -13.87 2.42
C PRO A 216 -22.96 -14.76 2.05
N ASN A 217 -22.86 -15.18 0.78
CA ASN A 217 -21.81 -16.08 0.29
C ASN A 217 -20.73 -15.33 -0.51
N ALA A 218 -20.62 -14.01 -0.35
CA ALA A 218 -19.59 -13.24 -1.02
C ALA A 218 -18.18 -13.70 -0.56
N PRO A 219 -17.25 -14.03 -1.47
CA PRO A 219 -15.96 -14.62 -1.12
C PRO A 219 -15.10 -13.71 -0.24
N LEU A 220 -15.30 -12.39 -0.35
CA LEU A 220 -14.56 -11.40 0.43
C LEU A 220 -14.97 -11.36 1.92
N LEU A 221 -16.16 -11.86 2.28
CA LEU A 221 -16.65 -11.80 3.67
C LEU A 221 -15.75 -12.54 4.65
N ASP A 222 -15.22 -13.70 4.26
CA ASP A 222 -14.37 -14.50 5.15
C ASP A 222 -13.02 -13.80 5.39
N THR A 223 -12.45 -13.18 4.36
CA THR A 223 -11.24 -12.35 4.49
C THR A 223 -11.50 -11.15 5.40
N LEU A 224 -12.64 -10.46 5.26
CA LEU A 224 -13.00 -9.33 6.13
C LEU A 224 -13.21 -9.76 7.59
N LYS A 225 -13.83 -10.91 7.84
CA LYS A 225 -14.00 -11.47 9.19
C LYS A 225 -12.65 -11.81 9.83
N GLN A 226 -11.72 -12.40 9.06
CA GLN A 226 -10.37 -12.68 9.54
C GLN A 226 -9.60 -11.39 9.84
N ALA A 227 -9.69 -10.40 8.97
CA ALA A 227 -9.06 -9.10 9.17
C ALA A 227 -9.65 -8.37 10.39
N LEU A 228 -10.96 -8.43 10.61
CA LEU A 228 -11.61 -7.89 11.81
C LEU A 228 -11.09 -8.56 13.09
N LYS A 229 -10.95 -9.89 13.11
CA LYS A 229 -10.36 -10.61 14.25
C LYS A 229 -8.92 -10.17 14.51
N SER A 230 -8.12 -10.04 13.45
CA SER A 230 -6.74 -9.53 13.52
C SER A 230 -6.72 -8.11 14.12
N ALA A 231 -7.55 -7.20 13.62
CA ALA A 231 -7.63 -5.83 14.11
C ALA A 231 -8.01 -5.75 15.61
N LYS A 232 -8.96 -6.58 16.06
CA LYS A 232 -9.36 -6.68 17.48
C LYS A 232 -8.26 -7.26 18.37
N SER A 233 -7.38 -8.10 17.82
CA SER A 233 -6.29 -8.75 18.57
C SER A 233 -5.07 -7.85 18.81
N ILE A 234 -4.97 -6.71 18.10
CA ILE A 234 -3.83 -5.80 18.24
C ILE A 234 -3.81 -5.18 19.64
N ASN A 235 -2.66 -5.26 20.30
CA ASN A 235 -2.44 -4.66 21.61
C ASN A 235 -2.25 -3.14 21.49
N VAL A 236 -3.25 -2.39 21.94
CA VAL A 236 -3.32 -0.93 21.84
C VAL A 236 -2.19 -0.24 22.61
N ASP A 237 -1.90 -0.68 23.84
CA ASP A 237 -0.85 -0.09 24.67
C ASP A 237 0.54 -0.29 24.07
N LYS A 238 0.77 -1.42 23.39
CA LYS A 238 2.00 -1.66 22.65
C LYS A 238 2.09 -0.73 21.43
N ALA A 239 0.99 -0.57 20.69
CA ALA A 239 0.93 0.31 19.53
C ALA A 239 1.25 1.78 19.87
N ASP A 240 0.67 2.31 20.94
CA ASP A 240 0.96 3.69 21.38
C ASP A 240 2.40 3.85 21.90
N ARG A 241 2.94 2.85 22.60
CA ARG A 241 4.35 2.87 23.05
C ARG A 241 5.33 2.85 21.88
N GLU A 242 5.09 2.04 20.85
CA GLU A 242 5.92 1.99 19.65
C GLU A 242 5.80 3.29 18.84
N ALA A 243 4.58 3.79 18.65
CA ALA A 243 4.34 5.07 17.99
C ALA A 243 5.06 6.23 18.71
N ALA A 244 4.99 6.30 20.04
CA ALA A 244 5.68 7.32 20.81
C ALA A 244 7.21 7.22 20.69
N LYS A 245 7.77 6.02 20.56
CA LYS A 245 9.20 5.82 20.30
C LYS A 245 9.59 6.28 18.89
N ALA A 246 8.81 5.91 17.88
CA ALA A 246 9.05 6.31 16.50
C ALA A 246 8.98 7.84 16.34
N VAL A 247 7.97 8.48 16.93
CA VAL A 247 7.79 9.94 16.88
C VAL A 247 8.91 10.70 17.59
N LYS A 248 9.48 10.16 18.68
CA LYS A 248 10.61 10.80 19.39
C LYS A 248 11.86 10.98 18.51
N ALA A 249 12.04 10.15 17.49
CA ALA A 249 13.15 10.30 16.55
C ALA A 249 12.98 11.52 15.60
N TYR A 250 11.78 12.11 15.54
CA TYR A 250 11.41 13.15 14.57
C TYR A 250 10.70 14.33 15.25
N SER A 251 11.46 15.33 15.70
CA SER A 251 10.95 16.49 16.46
C SER A 251 9.89 17.32 15.72
N GLU A 252 10.06 17.56 14.42
CA GLU A 252 9.10 18.33 13.61
C GLU A 252 7.76 17.60 13.47
N LEU A 253 7.81 16.28 13.27
CA LEU A 253 6.62 15.44 13.18
C LEU A 253 5.89 15.35 14.52
N ALA A 254 6.64 15.27 15.62
CA ALA A 254 6.09 15.29 16.97
C ALA A 254 5.31 16.58 17.26
N ASN A 255 5.82 17.73 16.82
CA ASN A 255 5.11 19.01 16.98
C ASN A 255 3.83 19.05 16.15
N ARG A 256 3.89 18.63 14.87
CA ARG A 256 2.71 18.58 14.00
C ARG A 256 1.62 17.64 14.53
N LEU A 257 1.99 16.50 15.10
CA LEU A 257 1.02 15.58 15.70
C LEU A 257 0.36 16.18 16.95
N LYS A 258 1.09 16.96 17.76
CA LYS A 258 0.52 17.66 18.92
C LYS A 258 -0.45 18.77 18.51
N GLU A 259 -0.15 19.51 17.45
CA GLU A 259 -1.07 20.53 16.92
C GLU A 259 -2.41 19.93 16.47
N LEU A 260 -2.40 18.69 15.97
CA LEU A 260 -3.62 17.97 15.58
C LEU A 260 -4.39 17.36 16.76
N GLN A 261 -3.78 17.29 17.96
CA GLN A 261 -4.42 16.80 19.19
C GLN A 261 -5.06 17.92 20.04
N GLY A 262 -4.76 19.19 19.73
CA GLY A 262 -5.32 20.37 20.40
C GLY A 262 -6.68 20.78 19.86
#